data_AF-A0A8T3VIW6-F1
#
_entry.id   AF-A0A8T3VIW6-F1
#
_cell.length_a   1.000
_cell.length_b   1.000
_cell.length_c   1.000
_cell.angle_alpha   90.00
_cell.angle_beta   90.00
_cell.angle_gamma   90.00
#
_symmetry.space_group_name_H-M   'P 1'
#
loop_
_entity.id
_entity.type
_entity.pdbx_description
1 polymer ?
#
loop_
_entity_poly.entity_id
_entity_poly.type
_entity_poly.pdbx_seq_one_letter_code
_entity_poly.pdbx_strand_id
1 'polypeptide(L)' 'MNVQSDVNIGLVGHVDHGKTTLTKALSGVWTDTHSEETKRGISIRLGYADIEFKKCP' A
#
# COMPACT_ATOMS: atom_id res chain seq x y z
N MET A 1 -4.70 5.21 -19.36
CA MET A 1 -3.94 6.46 -19.56
C MET A 1 -2.77 6.39 -18.61
N ASN A 2 -1.53 6.54 -19.08
CA ASN A 2 -0.36 6.46 -18.20
C ASN A 2 -0.11 7.85 -17.60
N VAL A 3 -0.88 8.20 -16.57
CA VAL A 3 -0.78 9.48 -15.86
C VAL A 3 -0.06 9.20 -14.55
N GLN A 4 0.91 10.05 -14.22
CA GLN A 4 1.63 9.97 -12.95
C GLN A 4 0.68 10.33 -11.79
N SER A 5 0.91 9.74 -10.62
CA SER A 5 0.20 10.08 -9.40
C SER A 5 0.43 11.55 -9.01
N ASP A 6 -0.66 12.31 -8.91
CA ASP A 6 -0.63 13.74 -8.52
C ASP A 6 -0.44 13.95 -7.01
N VAL A 7 -0.78 12.94 -6.19
CA VAL A 7 -0.80 13.02 -4.72
C VAL A 7 -0.25 11.74 -4.10
N ASN A 8 0.62 11.89 -3.10
CA ASN A 8 1.07 10.79 -2.24
C ASN A 8 0.34 10.81 -0.90
N ILE A 9 -0.20 9.67 -0.49
CA ILE A 9 -0.89 9.49 0.80
C ILE A 9 -0.08 8.54 1.68
N GLY A 10 0.43 9.03 2.80
CA GLY A 10 1.17 8.22 3.77
C GLY A 10 0.24 7.50 4.75
N LEU A 11 0.29 6.17 4.78
CA LEU A 11 -0.42 5.36 5.78
C LEU A 11 0.47 5.12 7.01
N VAL A 12 0.08 5.68 8.14
CA VAL A 12 0.78 5.58 9.43
C VAL A 12 -0.14 5.04 10.52
N GLY A 13 0.44 4.47 11.58
CA GLY A 13 -0.32 3.85 12.67
C GLY A 13 0.46 2.76 13.41
N HIS A 14 -0.09 2.29 14.54
CA HIS A 14 0.54 1.27 15.39
C HIS A 14 0.79 -0.04 14.65
N VAL A 15 1.71 -0.87 15.17
CA VAL A 15 2.01 -2.18 14.60
C VAL A 15 0.74 -3.03 14.52
N ASP A 16 0.60 -3.81 13.45
CA ASP A 16 -0.54 -4.70 13.20
C ASP A 16 -1.94 -4.07 13.09
N HIS A 17 -2.05 -2.75 13.01
CA HIS A 17 -3.32 -2.06 12.74
C HIS A 17 -3.79 -2.17 11.26
N GLY A 18 -3.25 -3.12 10.49
CA GLY A 18 -3.74 -3.40 9.14
C GLY A 18 -3.40 -2.36 8.07
N LYS A 19 -2.34 -1.56 8.25
CA LYS A 19 -1.91 -0.54 7.27
C LYS A 19 -1.66 -1.16 5.88
N THR A 20 -0.84 -2.20 5.81
CA THR A 20 -0.56 -2.95 4.56
C THR A 20 -1.84 -3.54 3.97
N THR A 21 -2.71 -4.10 4.82
CA THR A 21 -3.99 -4.68 4.39
C THR A 21 -4.91 -3.63 3.78
N LEU A 22 -4.98 -2.43 4.37
CA LEU A 22 -5.76 -1.31 3.83
C LEU A 22 -5.18 -0.82 2.50
N THR A 23 -3.85 -0.68 2.39
CA THR A 23 -3.21 -0.33 1.12
C THR A 23 -3.60 -1.31 0.03
N LYS A 24 -3.50 -2.63 0.30
CA LYS A 24 -3.91 -3.67 -0.65
C LYS A 24 -5.39 -3.63 -1.00
N ALA A 25 -6.27 -3.32 -0.05
CA ALA A 25 -7.70 -3.21 -0.33
C ALA A 25 -8.01 -2.04 -1.28
N LEU A 26 -7.25 -0.95 -1.20
CA LEU A 26 -7.43 0.23 -2.04
C LEU A 26 -6.74 0.12 -3.40
N SER A 27 -5.50 -0.39 -3.45
CA SER A 27 -4.68 -0.46 -4.67
C SER A 27 -4.73 -1.80 -5.38
N GLY A 28 -5.14 -2.86 -4.70
CA GLY A 28 -4.99 -4.25 -5.15
C GLY A 28 -3.56 -4.81 -5.01
N VAL A 29 -2.59 -4.01 -4.57
CA VAL A 29 -1.16 -4.36 -4.52
C VAL A 29 -0.71 -4.62 -3.08
N TRP A 30 -0.02 -5.75 -2.86
CA TRP A 30 0.64 -6.03 -1.60
C TRP A 30 2.03 -5.39 -1.58
N THR A 31 2.28 -4.51 -0.60
CA THR A 31 3.49 -3.68 -0.59
C THR A 31 4.69 -4.30 0.12
N ASP A 32 4.47 -5.25 1.03
CA ASP A 32 5.56 -5.98 1.70
C ASP A 32 6.11 -7.05 0.76
N THR A 33 7.10 -6.68 -0.05
CA THR A 33 7.65 -7.52 -1.12
C THR A 33 8.97 -8.18 -0.75
N HIS A 34 9.63 -7.72 0.33
CA HIS A 34 10.87 -8.34 0.77
C HIS A 34 10.60 -9.65 1.49
N SER A 35 11.44 -10.65 1.17
CA SER A 35 11.38 -11.97 1.79
C SER A 35 11.47 -11.92 3.33
N GLU A 36 12.23 -10.97 3.88
CA GLU A 36 12.33 -10.75 5.34
C GLU A 36 11.04 -10.19 5.94
N GLU A 37 10.31 -9.34 5.22
CA GLU A 37 9.03 -8.76 5.65
C GLU A 37 7.97 -9.87 5.74
N THR A 38 7.87 -10.69 4.70
CA THR A 38 6.95 -11.84 4.66
C THR A 38 7.28 -12.88 5.73
N LYS A 39 8.56 -13.16 5.98
CA LYS A 39 9.00 -14.12 7.00
C LYS A 39 8.68 -13.66 8.42
N ARG A 40 8.80 -12.35 8.69
CA ARG A 40 8.64 -11.79 10.03
C ARG A 40 7.26 -11.19 10.30
N GLY A 41 6.44 -11.02 9.27
CA GLY A 41 5.12 -10.39 9.38
C GLY A 41 5.19 -8.90 9.72
N ILE A 42 6.30 -8.23 9.41
CA ILE A 42 6.50 -6.80 9.70
C ILE A 42 6.93 -6.06 8.43
N SER A 43 6.48 -4.82 8.27
CA SER A 43 7.01 -3.92 7.24
C SER A 43 8.38 -3.39 7.67
N ILE A 44 9.38 -3.55 6.81
CA ILE A 44 10.77 -3.14 7.06
C ILE A 44 11.12 -1.95 6.16
N ARG A 45 10.65 -1.97 4.91
CA ARG A 45 10.84 -0.90 3.93
C ARG A 45 9.56 -0.13 3.70
N LEU A 46 9.72 1.06 3.10
CA LEU A 46 8.58 1.83 2.62
C LEU A 46 7.94 1.10 1.44
N GLY A 47 6.70 0.65 1.65
CA GLY A 47 5.82 0.15 0.62
C GLY A 47 5.21 1.29 -0.20
N TYR A 48 5.08 1.09 -1.51
CA TYR A 48 4.42 2.03 -2.42
C TYR A 48 3.43 1.28 -3.32
N ALA A 49 2.25 1.87 -3.53
CA ALA A 49 1.25 1.36 -4.45
C ALA A 49 0.42 2.51 -5.01
N ASP A 50 0.16 2.49 -6.31
CA ASP A 50 -0.73 3.44 -6.99
C ASP A 50 -2.19 3.05 -6.80
N ILE A 51 -3.08 4.05 -6.70
CA ILE A 51 -4.53 3.87 -6.58
C ILE A 51 -5.21 4.69 -7.66
N GLU A 52 -6.14 4.07 -8.40
CA GLU A 52 -6.95 4.74 -9.41
C GLU A 52 -8.38 4.95 -8.89
N PHE A 53 -8.75 6.21 -8.60
CA PHE A 53 -10.12 6.54 -8.22
C PHE A 53 -10.98 6.81 -9.45
N LYS A 54 -12.04 6.02 -9.63
CA LYS A 54 -13.02 6.17 -10.71
C LYS A 54 -14.34 6.66 -10.14
N LYS A 55 -14.94 7.67 -10.77
CA LYS A 55 -16.34 8.01 -10.51
C LYS A 55 -17.22 6.88 -11.04
N CYS A 56 -18.22 6.48 -10.24
CA CYS A 56 -19.30 5.64 -10.76
C CYS A 56 -20.02 6.39 -11.89
N PRO A 57 -20.48 5.66 -12.93
CA PRO A 57 -21.22 6.24 -14.05
C PRO A 57 -22.53 6.89 -13.61
#